data_AF-A0A524CFV6-F1
#
_entry.id   AF-A0A524CFV6-F1
#
_cell.length_a   1.000
_cell.length_b   1.000
_cell.length_c   1.000
_cell.angle_alpha   90.00
_cell.angle_beta   90.00
_cell.angle_gamma   90.00
#
_symmetry.space_group_name_H-M   'P 1'
#
loop_
_entity.id
_entity.type
_entity.pdbx_description
1 polymer ?
#
loop_
_entity_poly.entity_id
_entity_poly.type
_entity_poly.pdbx_seq_one_letter_code
_entity_poly.pdbx_strand_id
1 'polypeptide(L)'
;MKKIHILILCGFMGIMIFEFFSSITPLTSTDTDLPQPSQLYENNQDIIDEILQSKLNQHDNVGQFTQFYGPSLRATYYGLFILDAIDRIEIINSSEMTQFIMDQYENTSNTFGDTYSQRFLDTDFDQTYYPLHTLLETNIYALLSLDILGELGRVNKSVFREFIWSCYNPEEHGF
;
A
#
# COMPACT_ATOMS: atom_id res chain seq x y z
N MET A 1 -44.72 -15.55 -10.99
CA MET A 1 -43.93 -14.30 -11.09
C MET A 1 -42.48 -14.41 -10.58
N LYS A 2 -42.15 -15.25 -9.57
CA LYS A 2 -40.77 -15.37 -9.04
C LYS A 2 -39.70 -15.91 -10.01
N LYS A 3 -40.06 -16.72 -11.01
CA LYS A 3 -39.09 -17.30 -11.97
C LYS A 3 -38.51 -16.29 -12.98
N ILE A 4 -39.23 -15.20 -13.26
CA ILE A 4 -38.80 -14.17 -14.22
C ILE A 4 -37.72 -13.26 -13.60
N HIS A 5 -37.80 -12.98 -12.29
CA HIS A 5 -36.76 -12.19 -11.60
C HIS A 5 -35.41 -12.90 -11.49
N ILE A 6 -35.39 -14.23 -11.33
CA ILE A 6 -34.13 -15.00 -11.28
C ILE A 6 -33.45 -15.02 -12.66
N LEU A 7 -34.22 -15.11 -13.74
CA LEU A 7 -33.67 -15.07 -15.11
C LEU A 7 -33.08 -13.69 -15.46
N ILE A 8 -33.69 -12.60 -14.98
CA ILE A 8 -33.17 -11.24 -15.19
C ILE A 8 -31.90 -11.00 -14.35
N LEU A 9 -31.82 -11.52 -13.12
CA LEU A 9 -30.62 -11.43 -12.29
C LEU A 9 -29.43 -12.23 -12.86
N CYS A 10 -29.67 -13.43 -13.39
CA CYS A 10 -28.61 -14.22 -14.04
C CYS A 10 -28.12 -13.57 -15.35
N GLY A 11 -29.02 -12.91 -16.10
CA GLY A 11 -28.64 -12.16 -17.30
C GLY A 11 -27.75 -10.95 -17.01
N PHE A 12 -28.08 -10.19 -15.96
CA PHE A 12 -27.25 -9.05 -15.52
C PHE A 12 -25.89 -9.49 -14.96
N MET A 13 -25.86 -10.60 -14.21
CA MET A 13 -24.60 -11.14 -13.66
C MET A 13 -23.69 -11.66 -14.78
N GLY A 14 -24.24 -12.25 -15.84
CA GLY A 14 -23.48 -12.70 -17.00
C GLY A 14 -22.86 -11.55 -17.81
N ILE A 15 -23.57 -10.42 -17.95
CA ILE A 15 -23.08 -9.23 -18.67
C ILE A 15 -21.97 -8.54 -17.85
N MET A 16 -22.14 -8.39 -16.54
CA MET A 16 -21.11 -7.82 -15.66
C MET A 16 -19.85 -8.68 -15.60
N ILE A 17 -19.99 -10.01 -15.63
CA ILE A 17 -18.84 -10.93 -15.67
C ILE A 17 -18.15 -10.88 -17.04
N PHE A 18 -18.91 -10.77 -18.14
CA PHE A 18 -18.33 -10.68 -19.49
C PHE A 18 -17.59 -9.34 -19.71
N GLU A 19 -18.12 -8.23 -19.20
CA GLU A 19 -17.42 -6.93 -19.23
C GLU A 19 -16.16 -6.96 -18.35
N PHE A 20 -16.23 -7.56 -17.15
CA PHE A 20 -15.07 -7.74 -16.26
C PHE A 20 -13.96 -8.59 -16.90
N PHE A 21 -14.30 -9.67 -17.60
CA PHE A 21 -13.30 -10.49 -18.31
C PHE A 21 -12.80 -9.84 -19.61
N SER A 22 -13.61 -9.02 -20.29
CA SER A 22 -13.16 -8.27 -21.47
C SER A 22 -12.18 -7.13 -21.13
N SER A 23 -12.20 -6.64 -19.89
CA SER A 23 -11.23 -5.67 -19.37
C SER A 23 -9.93 -6.27 -18.85
N ILE A 24 -9.84 -7.60 -18.73
CA ILE A 24 -8.59 -8.29 -18.38
C ILE A 24 -7.92 -8.71 -19.68
N THR A 25 -7.30 -7.75 -20.38
CA THR A 25 -6.13 -8.12 -21.17
C THR A 25 -5.06 -8.60 -20.18
N PRO A 26 -4.44 -9.77 -20.39
CA PRO A 26 -3.25 -10.10 -19.64
C PRO A 26 -2.18 -9.10 -20.08
N LEU A 27 -1.98 -8.03 -19.31
CA LEU A 27 -0.82 -7.20 -19.47
C LEU A 27 0.36 -8.00 -18.93
N THR A 28 0.97 -8.81 -19.78
CA THR A 28 2.39 -9.13 -19.66
C THR A 28 3.16 -7.85 -19.93
N SER A 29 3.14 -6.90 -18.98
CA SER A 29 4.18 -5.89 -18.90
C SER A 29 5.34 -6.51 -18.13
N THR A 30 6.22 -7.18 -18.87
CA THR A 30 7.64 -7.09 -18.52
C THR A 30 8.03 -5.62 -18.67
N ASP A 31 7.77 -4.83 -17.62
CA ASP A 31 8.08 -3.41 -17.58
C ASP A 31 9.56 -3.27 -17.22
N THR A 32 10.41 -3.59 -18.20
CA THR A 32 11.85 -3.33 -18.18
C THR A 32 12.21 -1.95 -18.76
N ASP A 33 11.22 -1.09 -19.05
CA ASP A 33 11.47 0.25 -19.59
C ASP A 33 11.51 1.30 -18.47
N LEU A 34 12.42 1.11 -17.51
CA LEU A 34 13.08 2.29 -16.95
C LEU A 34 13.90 2.93 -18.08
N PRO A 35 13.95 4.27 -18.19
CA PRO A 35 14.88 4.91 -19.11
C PRO A 35 16.26 4.32 -18.86
N GLN A 36 16.83 3.64 -19.85
CA GLN A 36 18.26 3.35 -19.83
C GLN A 36 18.95 4.70 -19.70
N PRO A 37 19.75 4.93 -18.64
CA PRO A 37 20.32 6.24 -18.37
C PRO A 37 21.15 6.64 -19.59
N SER A 38 20.61 7.57 -20.37
CA SER A 38 21.23 7.96 -21.63
C SER A 38 22.37 8.96 -21.41
N GLN A 39 22.58 9.45 -20.17
CA GLN A 39 23.51 10.54 -19.89
C GLN A 39 24.23 10.44 -18.55
N LEU A 40 25.37 11.13 -18.54
CA LEU A 40 26.26 11.35 -17.42
C LEU A 40 25.57 12.41 -16.52
N TYR A 41 24.77 11.98 -15.55
CA TYR A 41 24.08 12.89 -14.64
C TYR A 41 25.08 13.74 -13.86
N GLU A 42 24.93 15.05 -13.92
CA GLU A 42 25.82 15.97 -13.20
C GLU A 42 25.45 16.05 -11.70
N ASN A 43 24.18 15.79 -11.37
CA ASN A 43 23.71 15.76 -9.99
C ASN A 43 22.41 14.93 -9.82
N ASN A 44 21.99 14.72 -8.57
CA ASN A 44 20.80 13.94 -8.22
C ASN A 44 19.48 14.60 -8.65
N GLN A 45 19.45 15.92 -8.83
CA GLN A 45 18.25 16.64 -9.24
C GLN A 45 17.86 16.26 -10.67
N ASP A 46 18.85 16.16 -11.57
CA ASP A 46 18.61 15.79 -12.98
C ASP A 46 17.96 14.40 -13.09
N ILE A 47 18.39 13.46 -12.24
CA ILE A 47 17.80 12.11 -12.14
C ILE A 47 16.35 12.19 -11.65
N ILE A 48 16.09 12.98 -10.60
CA ILE A 48 14.75 13.15 -10.03
C ILE A 48 13.81 13.78 -11.06
N ASP A 49 14.25 14.81 -11.76
CA ASP A 49 13.45 15.53 -12.74
C ASP A 49 13.12 14.65 -13.96
N GLU A 50 14.08 13.84 -14.45
CA GLU A 50 13.83 12.89 -15.53
C GLU A 50 12.82 11.80 -15.12
N ILE A 51 12.98 11.21 -13.93
CA ILE A 51 12.06 10.20 -13.40
C ILE A 51 10.66 10.81 -13.24
N LEU A 52 10.56 12.01 -12.67
CA LEU A 52 9.28 12.69 -12.48
C LEU A 52 8.61 13.00 -13.81
N GLN A 53 9.34 13.55 -14.78
CA GLN A 53 8.81 13.84 -16.11
C GLN A 53 8.35 12.57 -16.83
N SER A 54 9.08 11.47 -16.70
CA SER A 54 8.68 10.16 -17.22
C SER A 54 7.36 9.69 -16.60
N LYS A 55 7.19 9.80 -15.27
CA LYS A 55 5.95 9.44 -14.57
C LYS A 55 4.78 10.34 -14.98
N LEU A 56 5.01 11.64 -15.16
CA LEU A 56 3.99 12.58 -15.65
C LEU A 56 3.56 12.23 -17.08
N ASN A 57 4.51 11.96 -17.97
CA ASN A 57 4.21 11.53 -19.34
C ASN A 57 3.42 10.21 -19.35
N GLN A 58 3.76 9.26 -18.48
CA GLN A 58 2.99 8.02 -18.32
C GLN A 58 1.55 8.33 -17.90
N HIS A 59 1.36 9.18 -16.88
CA HIS A 59 0.04 9.59 -16.41
C HIS A 59 -0.78 10.29 -17.51
N ASP A 60 -0.20 11.23 -18.24
CA ASP A 60 -0.89 11.96 -19.31
C ASP A 60 -1.37 11.04 -20.44
N ASN A 61 -0.65 9.95 -20.69
CA ASN A 61 -0.98 8.98 -21.73
C ASN A 61 -2.10 8.00 -21.34
N VAL A 62 -2.11 7.50 -20.10
CA VAL A 62 -3.06 6.45 -19.67
C VAL A 62 -4.07 6.91 -18.61
N GLY A 63 -4.01 8.18 -18.19
CA GLY A 63 -4.88 8.79 -17.18
C GLY A 63 -4.61 8.34 -15.75
N GLN A 64 -3.52 7.60 -15.50
CA GLN A 64 -3.14 7.08 -14.18
C GLN A 64 -1.64 6.80 -14.11
N PHE A 65 -1.06 6.80 -12.91
CA PHE A 65 0.31 6.29 -12.72
C PHE A 65 0.28 4.75 -12.85
N THR A 66 1.09 4.19 -13.74
CA THR A 66 1.10 2.73 -14.05
C THR A 66 1.66 1.87 -12.93
N GLN A 67 2.33 2.48 -11.95
CA GLN A 67 2.92 1.76 -10.82
C GLN A 67 1.84 1.44 -9.79
N PHE A 68 1.24 0.27 -9.94
CA PHE A 68 0.24 -0.24 -9.03
C PHE A 68 0.91 -0.92 -7.82
N TYR A 69 0.82 -0.29 -6.67
CA TYR A 69 1.14 -0.94 -5.40
C TYR A 69 -0.14 -1.58 -4.84
N GLY A 70 -0.02 -2.82 -4.38
CA GLY A 70 -1.08 -3.46 -3.63
C GLY A 70 -1.34 -2.72 -2.30
N PRO A 71 -2.47 -3.03 -1.62
CA PRO A 71 -2.75 -2.49 -0.30
C PRO A 71 -1.60 -2.74 0.68
N SER A 72 -1.26 -1.73 1.47
CA SER A 72 -0.20 -1.79 2.48
C SER A 72 -0.57 -0.93 3.69
N LEU A 73 -0.02 -1.23 4.86
CA LEU A 73 -0.25 -0.43 6.06
C LEU A 73 0.25 1.00 5.90
N ARG A 74 1.33 1.20 5.14
CA ARG A 74 1.85 2.53 4.81
C ARG A 74 0.89 3.34 3.95
N ALA A 75 0.39 2.75 2.86
CA ALA A 75 -0.56 3.43 1.99
C ALA A 75 -1.87 3.74 2.74
N THR A 76 -2.33 2.79 3.56
CA THR A 76 -3.49 2.97 4.43
C THR A 76 -3.29 4.13 5.40
N TYR A 77 -2.15 4.20 6.10
CA TYR A 77 -1.85 5.31 7.00
C TYR A 77 -1.89 6.66 6.28
N TYR A 78 -1.20 6.82 5.14
CA TYR A 78 -1.21 8.11 4.44
C TYR A 78 -2.58 8.46 3.87
N GLY A 79 -3.35 7.48 3.39
CA GLY A 79 -4.73 7.69 2.97
C GLY A 79 -5.61 8.19 4.11
N LEU A 80 -5.54 7.53 5.27
CA LEU A 80 -6.25 7.94 6.47
C LEU A 80 -5.82 9.32 6.96
N PHE A 81 -4.51 9.57 7.04
CA PHE A 81 -3.94 10.85 7.45
C PHE A 81 -4.42 11.99 6.55
N ILE A 82 -4.42 11.82 5.23
CA ILE A 82 -4.91 12.84 4.30
C ILE A 82 -6.40 13.10 4.51
N LEU A 83 -7.21 12.04 4.63
CA LEU A 83 -8.66 12.17 4.82
C LEU A 83 -9.02 12.82 6.15
N ASP A 84 -8.33 12.46 7.23
CA ASP A 84 -8.47 13.10 8.53
C ASP A 84 -8.08 14.59 8.46
N ALA A 85 -6.95 14.90 7.83
CA ALA A 85 -6.45 16.28 7.70
C ALA A 85 -7.36 17.21 6.87
N ILE A 86 -8.21 16.67 6.00
CA ILE A 86 -9.18 17.44 5.21
C ILE A 86 -10.62 17.32 5.73
N ASP A 87 -10.82 16.75 6.93
CA ASP A 87 -12.12 16.50 7.56
C ASP A 87 -13.07 15.68 6.66
N ARG A 88 -12.54 14.66 5.98
CA ARG A 88 -13.29 13.75 5.09
C ARG A 88 -13.19 12.28 5.48
N ILE A 89 -12.91 11.98 6.75
CA ILE A 89 -12.78 10.60 7.24
C ILE A 89 -14.11 9.82 7.15
N GLU A 90 -15.25 10.51 7.05
CA GLU A 90 -16.57 9.90 6.91
C GLU A 90 -16.81 9.18 5.58
N ILE A 91 -15.95 9.38 4.58
CA ILE A 91 -16.11 8.72 3.27
C ILE A 91 -15.68 7.25 3.29
N ILE A 92 -14.94 6.82 4.31
CA ILE A 92 -14.45 5.45 4.43
C ILE A 92 -15.34 4.62 5.36
N ASN A 93 -15.38 3.31 5.12
CA ASN A 93 -15.92 2.38 6.10
C ASN A 93 -14.86 2.09 7.18
N SER A 94 -14.95 2.78 8.32
CA SER A 94 -13.97 2.66 9.42
C SER A 94 -13.89 1.24 9.98
N SER A 95 -14.98 0.46 9.96
CA SER A 95 -14.98 -0.93 10.41
C SER A 95 -14.19 -1.84 9.47
N GLU A 96 -14.36 -1.67 8.15
CA GLU A 96 -13.60 -2.43 7.16
C GLU A 96 -12.12 -2.06 7.21
N MET A 97 -11.80 -0.77 7.37
CA MET A 97 -10.41 -0.32 7.45
C MET A 97 -9.73 -0.84 8.72
N THR A 98 -10.43 -0.82 9.85
CA THR A 98 -9.93 -1.40 11.11
C THR A 98 -9.69 -2.90 10.95
N GLN A 99 -10.61 -3.61 10.30
CA GLN A 99 -10.45 -5.04 10.04
C GLN A 99 -9.21 -5.30 9.17
N PHE A 100 -9.05 -4.55 8.07
CA PHE A 100 -7.88 -4.65 7.20
C PHE A 100 -6.57 -4.48 7.97
N ILE A 101 -6.48 -3.47 8.84
CA ILE A 101 -5.28 -3.23 9.68
C ILE A 101 -5.04 -4.40 10.63
N MET A 102 -6.09 -4.87 11.31
CA MET A 102 -5.99 -5.97 12.27
C MET A 102 -5.69 -7.33 11.61
N ASP A 103 -6.07 -7.52 10.34
CA ASP A 103 -5.70 -8.71 9.56
C ASP A 103 -4.19 -8.81 9.32
N GLN A 104 -3.46 -7.69 9.45
CA GLN A 104 -1.99 -7.66 9.37
C GLN A 104 -1.32 -7.90 10.74
N TYR A 105 -2.07 -8.09 11.83
CA TYR A 105 -1.53 -8.30 13.17
C TYR A 105 -1.25 -9.78 13.44
N GLU A 106 0.00 -10.12 13.75
CA GLU A 106 0.41 -11.47 14.11
C GLU A 106 0.42 -11.62 15.64
N ASN A 107 -0.45 -12.47 16.16
CA ASN A 107 -0.60 -12.67 17.62
C ASN A 107 0.64 -13.33 18.25
N THR A 108 1.40 -14.10 17.47
CA THR A 108 2.60 -14.80 17.97
C THR A 108 3.73 -13.81 18.28
N SER A 109 4.03 -12.91 17.34
CA SER A 109 5.07 -11.89 17.50
C SER A 109 4.56 -10.60 18.16
N ASN A 110 3.23 -10.44 18.27
CA ASN A 110 2.57 -9.21 18.71
C ASN A 110 2.94 -7.98 17.88
N THR A 111 3.17 -8.17 16.58
CA THR A 111 3.56 -7.11 15.64
C THR A 111 2.64 -7.11 14.42
N PHE A 112 2.54 -5.96 13.77
CA PHE A 112 2.00 -5.85 12.42
C PHE A 112 3.05 -6.19 11.38
N GLY A 113 2.63 -6.82 10.30
CA GLY A 113 3.47 -7.05 9.12
C GLY A 113 2.61 -7.26 7.87
N ASP A 114 2.87 -6.47 6.84
CA ASP A 114 2.30 -6.67 5.49
C ASP A 114 3.36 -7.25 4.53
N THR A 115 2.92 -7.61 3.32
CA THR A 115 3.77 -8.18 2.27
C THR A 115 5.01 -7.32 1.96
N TYR A 116 4.95 -6.00 2.16
CA TYR A 116 6.07 -5.08 1.89
C TYR A 116 7.08 -5.05 3.04
N SER A 117 6.62 -5.18 4.28
CA SER A 117 7.49 -5.33 5.45
C SER A 117 8.21 -6.67 5.50
N GLN A 118 7.58 -7.74 4.99
CA GLN A 118 8.16 -9.08 4.96
C GLN A 118 9.21 -9.23 3.85
N ARG A 119 9.08 -8.49 2.74
CA ARG A 119 10.01 -8.53 1.62
C ARG A 119 11.43 -8.10 1.97
N PHE A 120 11.63 -7.30 3.02
CA PHE A 120 12.96 -6.98 3.52
C PHE A 120 13.75 -8.25 3.93
N LEU A 121 13.05 -9.31 4.37
CA LEU A 121 13.67 -10.58 4.76
C LEU A 121 14.03 -11.47 3.55
N ASP A 122 13.37 -11.27 2.40
CA ASP A 122 13.52 -12.05 1.16
C ASP A 122 14.08 -11.21 -0.01
N THR A 123 14.76 -10.09 0.28
CA THR A 123 15.19 -9.16 -0.78
C THR A 123 16.29 -9.77 -1.65
N ASP A 124 15.95 -9.98 -2.92
CA ASP A 124 16.89 -10.09 -4.02
C ASP A 124 17.43 -8.68 -4.33
N PHE A 125 18.69 -8.43 -3.97
CA PHE A 125 19.36 -7.14 -4.13
C PHE A 125 19.57 -6.71 -5.59
N ASP A 126 19.26 -7.58 -6.56
CA ASP A 126 19.44 -7.29 -8.00
C ASP A 126 18.30 -6.44 -8.59
N GLN A 127 17.27 -6.07 -7.81
CA GLN A 127 16.13 -5.27 -8.28
C GLN A 127 16.23 -3.79 -7.89
N THR A 128 16.10 -2.91 -8.89
CA THR A 128 16.56 -1.51 -8.85
C THR A 128 15.78 -0.56 -7.92
N TYR A 129 14.50 -0.81 -7.60
CA TYR A 129 13.71 0.07 -6.73
C TYR A 129 12.61 -0.69 -5.98
N TYR A 130 12.70 -0.73 -4.65
CA TYR A 130 11.63 -1.21 -3.79
C TYR A 130 11.27 -0.18 -2.72
N PRO A 131 9.98 0.10 -2.46
CA PRO A 131 9.56 0.74 -1.23
C PRO A 131 9.68 -0.30 -0.10
N LEU A 132 10.91 -0.55 0.35
CA LEU A 132 11.15 -1.31 1.57
C LEU A 132 10.88 -0.38 2.76
N HIS A 133 10.08 -0.86 3.69
CA HIS A 133 9.85 -0.20 4.97
C HIS A 133 10.25 -1.16 6.07
N THR A 134 10.85 -0.63 7.13
CA THR A 134 11.28 -1.46 8.25
C THR A 134 10.06 -2.02 8.99
N LEU A 135 10.25 -3.13 9.71
CA LEU A 135 9.21 -3.66 10.59
C LEU A 135 8.75 -2.59 11.59
N LEU A 136 9.67 -1.75 12.10
CA LEU A 136 9.33 -0.64 12.97
C LEU A 136 8.37 0.33 12.28
N GLU A 137 8.69 0.82 11.09
CA GLU A 137 7.82 1.74 10.32
C GLU A 137 6.43 1.15 10.10
N THR A 138 6.35 -0.12 9.67
CA THR A 138 5.07 -0.79 9.44
C THR A 138 4.21 -0.87 10.70
N ASN A 139 4.82 -1.15 11.85
CA ASN A 139 4.12 -1.15 13.13
C ASN A 139 3.65 0.26 13.52
N ILE A 140 4.47 1.29 13.30
CA ILE A 140 4.07 2.68 13.53
C ILE A 140 2.89 3.09 12.63
N TYR A 141 2.91 2.75 11.34
CA TYR A 141 1.81 3.05 10.43
C TYR A 141 0.49 2.40 10.87
N ALA A 142 0.53 1.15 11.34
CA ALA A 142 -0.65 0.48 11.87
C ALA A 142 -1.19 1.15 13.14
N LEU A 143 -0.32 1.48 14.09
CA LEU A 143 -0.71 2.16 15.33
C LEU A 143 -1.32 3.53 15.07
N LEU A 144 -0.70 4.34 14.21
CA LEU A 144 -1.22 5.66 13.84
C LEU A 144 -2.56 5.55 13.10
N SER A 145 -2.70 4.54 12.22
CA SER A 145 -3.98 4.28 11.54
C SER A 145 -5.09 3.92 12.52
N LEU A 146 -4.80 3.05 13.51
CA LEU A 146 -5.76 2.72 14.57
C LEU A 146 -6.09 3.93 15.45
N ASP A 147 -5.13 4.83 15.69
CA ASP A 147 -5.37 6.04 16.47
C ASP A 147 -6.31 7.02 15.73
N ILE A 148 -6.07 7.26 14.44
CA ILE A 148 -6.96 8.06 13.57
C ILE A 148 -8.38 7.49 13.57
N LEU A 149 -8.51 6.16 13.55
CA LEU A 149 -9.81 5.47 13.57
C LEU A 149 -10.45 5.39 14.97
N GLY A 150 -9.77 5.83 16.03
CA GLY A 150 -10.24 5.72 17.42
C GLY A 150 -10.22 4.30 17.99
N GLU A 151 -9.47 3.39 17.36
CA GLU A 151 -9.45 1.94 17.60
C GLU A 151 -8.11 1.45 18.18
N LEU A 152 -7.25 2.37 18.65
CA LEU A 152 -5.97 2.04 19.30
C LEU A 152 -6.15 1.13 20.55
N GLY A 153 -7.36 1.04 21.10
CA GLY A 153 -7.70 0.12 22.19
C GLY A 153 -7.66 -1.37 21.81
N ARG A 154 -7.60 -1.71 20.53
CA ARG A 154 -7.53 -3.11 20.04
C ARG A 154 -6.19 -3.78 20.26
N VAL A 155 -5.15 -2.99 20.54
CA VAL A 155 -3.78 -3.49 20.71
C VAL A 155 -3.28 -3.22 22.12
N ASN A 156 -2.34 -4.06 22.58
CA ASN A 156 -1.69 -3.86 23.85
C ASN A 156 -0.60 -2.78 23.75
N LYS A 157 -0.91 -1.57 24.24
CA LYS A 157 0.01 -0.42 24.23
C LYS A 157 1.33 -0.66 24.99
N SER A 158 1.33 -1.55 25.99
CA SER A 158 2.58 -1.88 26.72
C SER A 158 3.51 -2.70 25.83
N VAL A 159 2.97 -3.70 25.14
CA VAL A 159 3.73 -4.56 24.23
C VAL A 159 4.34 -3.75 23.09
N PHE A 160 3.55 -2.85 22.49
CA PHE A 160 4.07 -1.98 21.42
C PHE A 160 5.12 -0.99 21.89
N ARG A 161 5.01 -0.49 23.13
CA ARG A 161 6.06 0.36 23.72
C ARG A 161 7.36 -0.42 23.88
N GLU A 162 7.28 -1.64 24.40
CA GLU A 162 8.44 -2.52 24.55
C GLU A 162 9.06 -2.88 23.20
N PHE A 163 8.24 -3.17 22.19
CA PHE A 163 8.69 -3.41 20.82
C PHE A 163 9.44 -2.20 20.24
N ILE A 164 8.85 -1.00 20.29
CA ILE A 164 9.50 0.22 19.76
C ILE A 164 10.86 0.44 20.45
N TRP A 165 10.93 0.31 21.77
CA TRP A 165 12.19 0.44 22.50
C TRP A 165 13.19 -0.67 22.19
N SER A 166 12.73 -1.87 21.83
CA SER A 166 13.61 -2.94 21.39
C SER A 166 14.30 -2.66 20.04
N CYS A 167 13.74 -1.75 19.23
CA CYS A 167 14.34 -1.31 17.98
C CYS A 167 15.42 -0.21 18.18
N TYR A 168 15.50 0.41 19.36
CA TYR A 168 16.49 1.45 19.62
C TYR A 168 17.91 0.88 19.69
N ASN A 169 18.82 1.40 18.86
CA ASN A 169 20.24 1.12 18.94
C ASN A 169 20.92 2.12 19.90
N PRO A 170 21.37 1.70 21.09
CA PRO A 170 21.99 2.60 22.05
C PRO A 170 23.38 3.08 21.65
N GLU A 171 24.08 2.38 20.75
CA GLU A 171 25.43 2.75 20.30
C GLU A 171 25.38 3.82 19.20
N GLU A 172 24.38 3.73 18.32
CA GLU A 172 24.20 4.65 17.19
C GLU A 172 23.16 5.76 17.47
N HIS A 173 22.45 5.67 18.59
CA HIS A 173 21.40 6.60 19.01
C HIS A 173 20.22 6.72 18.01
N GLY A 174 19.98 5.67 17.22
CA GLY A 174 18.92 5.59 16.21
C GLY A 174 17.87 4.52 16.54
N PHE A 175 16.78 4.54 15.78
CA PHE A 175 15.74 3.51 15.74
C PHE A 175 15.70 2.86 14.35
#